data_AF-A0A1D2UYR7-F1
#
_entry.id   AF-A0A1D2UYR7-F1
#
_cell.length_a   1.000
_cell.length_b   1.000
_cell.length_c   1.000
_cell.angle_alpha   90.00
_cell.angle_beta   90.00
_cell.angle_gamma   90.00
#
_symmetry.space_group_name_H-M   'P 1'
#
loop_
_entity.id
_entity.type
_entity.pdbx_description
1 polymer ?
#
loop_
_entity_poly.entity_id
_entity_poly.type
_entity_poly.pdbx_seq_one_letter_code
_entity_poly.pdbx_strand_id
1 'polypeptide(L)'
;MNILLVEPDYYTKYPPLGLMKLASYYKSYGNSVKLVRGIDKDLDFHPDIIEVTSLFTYAWKPVHKVIKHYHNQYPGAKINVGGIYASLLPDHIKEVFPFVNIQLGLHEEAEDYMPSYDILKDVPKWQDWNSSILFSSRGCIRKCPFCAVPKMEGKFRPVVKDVERYIHPEHKKVIFWDNNFFATPHWKEIITNLKDMGLKVDFNQGLDARLVDEEKASMIAELKMDTIRMAYDVPEEKEAITKAVNLLHANGINKRKILFYNLYNFYDENTSKGDTPESFLDRVKYVLELGCVSYPMRFEPLTSLKKNEYVSPFWDETKLEMVAKSRRVIGFGGVFPPYEGLINKFDEARSFEEAFRLRPIESKVKETSIETNKKQMFCA
;
A
#
# COMPACT_ATOMS: atom_id res chain seq x y z
N MET A 1 -3.10 32.32 -11.48
CA MET A 1 -4.37 31.64 -11.12
C MET A 1 -4.25 31.08 -9.71
N ASN A 2 -5.39 30.81 -9.09
CA ASN A 2 -5.52 30.14 -7.80
C ASN A 2 -5.87 28.67 -8.02
N ILE A 3 -5.05 27.75 -7.52
CA ILE A 3 -5.20 26.31 -7.70
C ILE A 3 -5.51 25.67 -6.36
N LEU A 4 -6.68 25.05 -6.25
CA LEU A 4 -7.05 24.26 -5.08
C LEU A 4 -6.74 22.79 -5.36
N LEU A 5 -5.86 22.21 -4.56
CA LEU A 5 -5.55 20.78 -4.59
C LEU A 5 -6.39 20.09 -3.50
N VAL A 6 -7.14 19.07 -3.88
CA VAL A 6 -8.09 18.40 -2.99
C VAL A 6 -7.72 16.93 -2.84
N GLU A 7 -7.30 16.56 -1.64
CA GLU A 7 -7.19 15.16 -1.23
C GLU A 7 -8.51 14.69 -0.59
N PRO A 8 -9.29 13.78 -1.22
CA PRO A 8 -10.51 13.29 -0.59
C PRO A 8 -10.21 12.54 0.73
N ASP A 9 -11.17 12.56 1.65
CA ASP A 9 -10.99 11.94 2.98
C ASP A 9 -11.20 10.41 2.97
N TYR A 10 -10.40 9.71 2.18
CA TYR A 10 -10.26 8.25 2.25
C TYR A 10 -9.07 7.85 3.13
N TYR A 11 -9.05 6.61 3.62
CA TYR A 11 -7.90 6.10 4.35
C TYR A 11 -6.66 6.00 3.44
N THR A 12 -5.56 6.61 3.88
CA THR A 12 -4.23 6.50 3.28
C THR A 12 -3.17 6.75 4.36
N LYS A 13 -2.03 6.07 4.23
CA LYS A 13 -0.84 6.24 5.09
C LYS A 13 0.14 7.30 4.56
N TYR A 14 0.01 7.66 3.29
CA TYR A 14 0.95 8.53 2.57
C TYR A 14 0.25 9.79 2.06
N PRO A 15 0.97 10.92 1.99
CA PRO A 15 0.46 12.14 1.40
C PRO A 15 0.21 11.98 -0.12
N PRO A 16 -0.61 12.87 -0.72
CA PRO A 16 -1.03 12.75 -2.11
C PRO A 16 0.09 13.19 -3.07
N LEU A 17 1.05 12.30 -3.36
CA LEU A 17 2.23 12.61 -4.17
C LEU A 17 1.90 13.31 -5.50
N GLY A 18 0.86 12.86 -6.20
CA GLY A 18 0.43 13.47 -7.46
C GLY A 18 0.04 14.95 -7.29
N LEU A 19 -0.70 15.29 -6.24
CA LEU A 19 -1.02 16.69 -5.93
C LEU A 19 0.22 17.48 -5.52
N MET A 20 1.15 16.87 -4.77
CA MET A 20 2.39 17.54 -4.37
C MET A 20 3.29 17.87 -5.58
N LYS A 21 3.31 17.01 -6.61
CA LYS A 21 4.00 17.28 -7.87
C LYS A 21 3.29 18.36 -8.69
N LEU A 22 1.95 18.29 -8.78
CA LEU A 22 1.14 19.34 -9.40
C LEU A 22 1.33 20.70 -8.72
N ALA A 23 1.48 20.74 -7.40
CA ALA A 23 1.78 21.98 -6.68
C ALA A 23 3.08 22.60 -7.17
N SER A 24 4.16 21.82 -7.27
CA SER A 24 5.45 22.30 -7.79
C SER A 24 5.34 22.78 -9.23
N TYR A 25 4.63 22.03 -10.07
CA TYR A 25 4.34 22.40 -11.45
C TYR A 25 3.59 23.74 -11.52
N TYR A 26 2.47 23.91 -10.81
CA TYR A 26 1.71 25.16 -10.84
C TYR A 26 2.48 26.35 -10.28
N LYS A 27 3.26 26.15 -9.21
CA LYS A 27 4.12 27.17 -8.63
C LYS A 27 5.21 27.64 -9.60
N SER A 28 5.73 26.76 -10.48
CA SER A 28 6.73 27.15 -11.47
C SER A 28 6.20 28.16 -12.51
N TYR A 29 4.88 28.19 -12.73
CA TYR A 29 4.18 29.20 -13.53
C TYR A 29 3.68 30.41 -12.71
N GLY A 30 4.10 30.55 -11.45
CA GLY A 30 3.70 31.68 -10.59
C GLY A 30 2.26 31.61 -10.07
N ASN A 31 1.63 30.42 -10.07
CA ASN A 31 0.29 30.26 -9.51
C ASN A 31 0.30 30.11 -7.98
N SER A 32 -0.78 30.57 -7.35
CA SER A 32 -1.05 30.32 -5.93
C SER A 32 -1.66 28.94 -5.76
N VAL A 33 -1.18 28.17 -4.79
CA VAL A 33 -1.59 26.78 -4.57
C VAL A 33 -1.97 26.59 -3.11
N LYS A 34 -3.09 25.92 -2.84
CA LYS A 34 -3.52 25.52 -1.50
C LYS A 34 -3.94 24.06 -1.49
N LEU A 35 -3.48 23.29 -0.51
CA LEU A 35 -3.90 21.90 -0.32
C LEU A 35 -5.00 21.83 0.74
N VAL A 36 -6.07 21.08 0.46
CA VAL A 36 -7.10 20.73 1.44
C VAL A 36 -7.30 19.22 1.47
N ARG A 37 -7.77 18.72 2.61
CA ARG A 37 -8.17 17.33 2.79
C ARG A 37 -9.65 17.22 3.13
N GLY A 38 -10.40 16.51 2.30
CA GLY A 38 -11.84 16.35 2.46
C GLY A 38 -12.60 17.62 2.08
N ILE A 39 -13.52 18.04 2.95
CA ILE A 39 -14.32 19.25 2.77
C ILE A 39 -13.85 20.26 3.81
N ASP A 40 -13.42 21.42 3.32
CA ASP A 40 -13.16 22.62 4.13
C ASP A 40 -14.27 23.64 3.85
N LYS A 41 -15.15 23.84 4.83
CA LYS A 41 -16.31 24.75 4.71
C LYS A 41 -15.94 26.22 4.90
N ASP A 42 -14.83 26.48 5.57
CA ASP A 42 -14.38 27.82 5.95
C ASP A 42 -13.19 28.24 5.06
N LEU A 43 -13.09 27.62 3.88
CA LEU A 43 -12.00 27.82 2.93
C LEU A 43 -12.02 29.26 2.39
N ASP A 44 -11.19 30.12 2.98
CA ASP A 44 -10.86 31.42 2.44
C ASP A 44 -9.82 31.28 1.31
N PHE A 45 -10.30 30.83 0.16
CA PHE A 45 -9.54 30.69 -1.09
C PHE A 45 -10.52 30.64 -2.26
N HIS A 46 -10.24 31.37 -3.35
CA HIS A 46 -11.11 31.43 -4.52
C HIS A 46 -10.38 30.79 -5.73
N PRO A 47 -10.58 29.49 -5.99
CA PRO A 47 -9.86 28.77 -7.03
C PRO A 47 -10.40 29.05 -8.44
N ASP A 48 -9.49 29.16 -9.39
CA ASP A 48 -9.78 29.07 -10.84
C ASP A 48 -9.79 27.61 -11.31
N ILE A 49 -8.94 26.77 -10.69
CA ILE A 49 -8.80 25.34 -11.00
C ILE A 49 -8.83 24.53 -9.70
N ILE A 50 -9.50 23.38 -9.74
CA ILE A 50 -9.58 22.41 -8.65
C ILE A 50 -9.06 21.06 -9.14
N GLU A 51 -7.95 20.61 -8.58
CA GLU A 51 -7.34 19.32 -8.85
C GLU A 51 -7.70 18.33 -7.75
N VAL A 52 -8.51 17.32 -8.07
CA VAL A 52 -8.92 16.28 -7.13
C VAL A 52 -8.14 15.00 -7.43
N THR A 53 -7.47 14.44 -6.43
CA THR A 53 -6.84 13.12 -6.57
C THR A 53 -7.79 12.00 -6.14
N SER A 54 -7.50 10.78 -6.59
CA SER A 54 -8.25 9.59 -6.22
C SER A 54 -7.31 8.41 -6.01
N LEU A 55 -7.71 7.51 -5.10
CA LEU A 55 -6.95 6.31 -4.75
C LEU A 55 -7.72 5.07 -5.25
N PHE A 56 -7.99 4.09 -4.41
CA PHE A 56 -8.68 2.87 -4.82
C PHE A 56 -10.10 3.13 -5.34
N THR A 57 -10.54 2.30 -6.30
CA THR A 57 -11.89 2.33 -6.87
C THR A 57 -12.97 2.17 -5.81
N TYR A 58 -12.76 1.32 -4.79
CA TYR A 58 -13.70 1.16 -3.68
C TYR A 58 -13.79 2.38 -2.75
N ALA A 59 -12.88 3.35 -2.88
CA ALA A 59 -12.86 4.60 -2.13
C ALA A 59 -13.42 5.78 -2.94
N TRP A 60 -14.28 5.50 -3.93
CA TRP A 60 -14.90 6.51 -4.81
C TRP A 60 -15.82 7.50 -4.10
N LYS A 61 -16.51 7.09 -3.02
CA LYS A 61 -17.52 7.93 -2.33
C LYS A 61 -16.94 9.26 -1.81
N PRO A 62 -15.81 9.28 -1.07
CA PRO A 62 -15.13 10.53 -0.72
C PRO A 62 -14.80 11.42 -1.92
N VAL A 63 -14.40 10.83 -3.06
CA VAL A 63 -14.07 11.58 -4.29
C VAL A 63 -15.31 12.30 -4.83
N HIS A 64 -16.43 11.58 -4.98
CA HIS A 64 -17.70 12.17 -5.42
C HIS A 64 -18.19 13.27 -4.47
N LYS A 65 -18.02 13.05 -3.16
CA LYS A 65 -18.41 14.01 -2.13
C LYS A 65 -17.69 15.34 -2.29
N VAL A 66 -16.37 15.32 -2.52
CA VAL A 66 -15.59 16.56 -2.68
C VAL A 66 -15.86 17.24 -4.03
N ILE A 67 -16.02 16.48 -5.13
CA ILE A 67 -16.38 17.05 -6.44
C ILE A 67 -17.68 17.83 -6.33
N LYS A 68 -18.73 17.21 -5.77
CA LYS A 68 -20.04 17.84 -5.60
C LYS A 68 -19.95 19.10 -4.73
N HIS A 69 -19.23 19.03 -3.63
CA HIS A 69 -19.10 20.16 -2.70
C HIS A 69 -18.41 21.35 -3.36
N TYR A 70 -17.23 21.12 -3.93
CA TYR A 70 -16.42 22.20 -4.50
C TYR A 70 -16.99 22.75 -5.80
N HIS A 71 -17.70 21.94 -6.60
CA HIS A 71 -18.46 22.45 -7.73
C HIS A 71 -19.58 23.40 -7.30
N ASN A 72 -20.31 23.06 -6.23
CA ASN A 72 -21.38 23.92 -5.71
C ASN A 72 -20.83 25.23 -5.12
N GLN A 73 -19.67 25.16 -4.45
CA GLN A 73 -19.05 26.33 -3.83
C GLN A 73 -18.37 27.25 -4.86
N TYR A 74 -17.76 26.67 -5.91
CA TYR A 74 -17.00 27.38 -6.93
C TYR A 74 -17.46 26.97 -8.34
N PRO A 75 -18.69 27.35 -8.75
CA PRO A 75 -19.27 26.89 -10.01
C PRO A 75 -18.52 27.34 -11.27
N GLY A 76 -17.72 28.41 -11.17
CA GLY A 76 -16.86 28.89 -12.27
C GLY A 76 -15.49 28.21 -12.37
N ALA A 77 -15.08 27.43 -11.36
CA ALA A 77 -13.77 26.80 -11.34
C ALA A 77 -13.74 25.55 -12.24
N LYS A 78 -12.64 25.36 -12.98
CA LYS A 78 -12.42 24.14 -13.75
C LYS A 78 -12.05 23.00 -12.80
N ILE A 79 -12.78 21.88 -12.86
CA ILE A 79 -12.48 20.70 -12.03
C ILE A 79 -11.80 19.62 -12.87
N ASN A 80 -10.64 19.19 -12.41
CA ASN A 80 -9.89 18.07 -12.94
C ASN A 80 -9.81 16.98 -11.88
N VAL A 81 -9.98 15.71 -12.27
CA VAL A 81 -9.90 14.56 -11.36
C VAL A 81 -8.91 13.54 -11.93
N GLY A 82 -7.90 13.20 -11.14
CA GLY A 82 -6.88 12.21 -11.49
C GLY A 82 -6.72 11.11 -10.44
N GLY A 83 -5.70 10.27 -10.61
CA GLY A 83 -5.39 9.18 -9.69
C GLY A 83 -6.01 7.84 -10.10
N ILE A 84 -5.87 6.84 -9.23
CA ILE A 84 -6.10 5.42 -9.57
C ILE A 84 -7.56 5.17 -9.95
N TYR A 85 -8.52 5.57 -9.12
CA TYR A 85 -9.95 5.39 -9.39
C TYR A 85 -10.37 6.13 -10.66
N ALA A 86 -9.97 7.39 -10.81
CA ALA A 86 -10.32 8.20 -11.98
C ALA A 86 -9.81 7.62 -13.29
N SER A 87 -8.63 6.98 -13.26
CA SER A 87 -8.05 6.35 -14.43
C SER A 87 -8.63 4.97 -14.75
N LEU A 88 -9.04 4.21 -13.73
CA LEU A 88 -9.58 2.86 -13.90
C LEU A 88 -11.08 2.85 -14.21
N LEU A 89 -11.84 3.83 -13.70
CA LEU A 89 -13.30 3.95 -13.86
C LEU A 89 -13.71 5.39 -14.19
N PRO A 90 -13.21 5.97 -15.31
CA PRO A 90 -13.54 7.36 -15.69
C PRO A 90 -15.04 7.56 -15.91
N ASP A 91 -15.73 6.59 -16.51
CA ASP A 91 -17.15 6.68 -16.83
C ASP A 91 -18.01 6.79 -15.57
N HIS A 92 -17.64 6.08 -14.50
CA HIS A 92 -18.33 6.16 -13.20
C HIS A 92 -18.27 7.57 -12.58
N ILE A 93 -17.26 8.38 -12.93
CA ILE A 93 -17.21 9.81 -12.54
C ILE A 93 -18.07 10.63 -13.52
N LYS A 94 -17.90 10.39 -14.82
CA LYS A 94 -18.51 11.18 -15.90
C LYS A 94 -20.03 11.06 -15.97
N GLU A 95 -20.60 9.91 -15.61
CA GLU A 95 -22.05 9.72 -15.52
C GLU A 95 -22.70 10.68 -14.50
N VAL A 96 -22.00 10.98 -13.41
CA VAL A 96 -22.50 11.85 -12.34
C VAL A 96 -22.04 13.29 -12.52
N PHE A 97 -20.83 13.49 -13.03
CA PHE A 97 -20.17 14.79 -13.17
C PHE A 97 -19.61 14.98 -14.60
N PRO A 98 -20.48 15.15 -15.62
CA PRO A 98 -20.05 15.23 -17.02
C PRO A 98 -19.09 16.39 -17.30
N PHE A 99 -19.16 17.47 -16.50
CA PHE A 99 -18.35 18.68 -16.60
C PHE A 99 -16.90 18.53 -16.10
N VAL A 100 -16.58 17.47 -15.34
CA VAL A 100 -15.24 17.24 -14.81
C VAL A 100 -14.29 16.80 -15.91
N ASN A 101 -13.05 17.29 -15.95
CA ASN A 101 -12.01 16.71 -16.82
C ASN A 101 -11.31 15.56 -16.09
N ILE A 102 -11.05 14.45 -16.79
CA ILE A 102 -10.38 13.29 -16.19
C ILE A 102 -8.93 13.23 -16.69
N GLN A 103 -7.99 13.21 -15.75
CA GLN A 103 -6.59 12.89 -16.04
C GLN A 103 -6.42 11.37 -15.96
N LEU A 104 -6.16 10.74 -17.11
CA LEU A 104 -5.84 9.31 -17.19
C LEU A 104 -4.34 9.09 -17.00
N GLY A 105 -3.99 8.19 -16.07
CA GLY A 105 -2.61 7.82 -15.82
C GLY A 105 -1.82 8.95 -15.15
N LEU A 106 -0.56 9.08 -15.57
CA LEU A 106 0.38 10.07 -15.04
C LEU A 106 0.16 11.45 -15.66
N HIS A 107 0.51 12.50 -14.92
CA HIS A 107 0.61 13.86 -15.47
C HIS A 107 2.06 14.09 -15.89
N GLU A 108 2.38 13.85 -17.16
CA GLU A 108 3.77 13.80 -17.66
C GLU A 108 4.59 15.05 -17.31
N GLU A 109 4.03 16.26 -17.46
CA GLU A 109 4.79 17.50 -17.18
C GLU A 109 5.08 17.72 -15.69
N ALA A 110 4.25 17.17 -14.80
CA ALA A 110 4.44 17.32 -13.36
C ALA A 110 5.37 16.24 -12.81
N GLU A 111 5.62 15.18 -13.59
CA GLU A 111 6.35 14.02 -13.14
C GLU A 111 7.83 14.33 -12.85
N ASP A 112 8.40 15.31 -13.56
CA ASP A 112 9.79 15.76 -13.43
C ASP A 112 10.00 16.75 -12.27
N TYR A 113 8.96 17.09 -11.52
CA TYR A 113 9.09 18.01 -10.39
C TYR A 113 9.35 17.27 -9.08
N MET A 114 10.24 17.82 -8.25
CA MET A 114 10.32 17.46 -6.83
C MET A 114 8.99 17.79 -6.16
N PRO A 115 8.40 16.88 -5.36
CA PRO A 115 7.14 17.14 -4.67
C PRO A 115 7.23 18.37 -3.74
N SER A 116 6.21 19.24 -3.78
CA SER A 116 6.09 20.40 -2.90
C SER A 116 5.70 19.93 -1.49
N TYR A 117 6.68 19.65 -0.62
CA TYR A 117 6.40 19.20 0.75
C TYR A 117 5.85 20.30 1.66
N ASP A 118 6.07 21.56 1.32
CA ASP A 118 5.59 22.72 2.08
C ASP A 118 4.06 22.80 2.15
N ILE A 119 3.33 22.36 1.12
CA ILE A 119 1.86 22.35 1.11
C ILE A 119 1.27 21.37 2.12
N LEU A 120 2.06 20.40 2.62
CA LEU A 120 1.58 19.45 3.62
C LEU A 120 1.27 20.13 4.95
N LYS A 121 1.83 21.33 5.20
CA LYS A 121 1.54 22.15 6.38
C LYS A 121 0.08 22.60 6.43
N ASP A 122 -0.58 22.72 5.27
CA ASP A 122 -1.99 23.11 5.16
C ASP A 122 -2.94 22.05 5.74
N VAL A 123 -2.49 20.79 5.85
CA VAL A 123 -3.32 19.67 6.27
C VAL A 123 -2.80 19.08 7.57
N PRO A 124 -3.55 19.17 8.70
CA PRO A 124 -3.11 18.70 10.01
C PRO A 124 -2.57 17.26 10.03
N LYS A 125 -3.16 16.36 9.22
CA LYS A 125 -2.72 14.97 9.09
C LYS A 125 -1.27 14.82 8.59
N TRP A 126 -0.77 15.77 7.81
CA TRP A 126 0.51 15.68 7.11
C TRP A 126 1.57 16.64 7.64
N GLN A 127 1.26 17.46 8.65
CA GLN A 127 2.16 18.50 9.17
C GLN A 127 3.51 17.96 9.66
N ASP A 128 3.54 16.75 10.20
CA ASP A 128 4.76 16.11 10.72
C ASP A 128 5.48 15.21 9.70
N TRP A 129 5.09 15.26 8.42
CA TRP A 129 5.69 14.43 7.38
C TRP A 129 7.16 14.80 7.14
N ASN A 130 8.06 13.82 7.21
CA ASN A 130 9.52 14.05 7.18
C ASN A 130 10.30 13.09 6.27
N SER A 131 9.64 12.54 5.25
CA SER A 131 10.21 11.52 4.35
C SER A 131 10.06 11.92 2.89
N SER A 132 11.11 11.73 2.08
CA SER A 132 11.04 11.97 0.63
C SER A 132 10.43 10.75 -0.07
N ILE A 133 9.46 10.96 -0.96
CA ILE A 133 8.81 9.92 -1.75
C ILE A 133 9.25 10.07 -3.21
N LEU A 134 9.75 8.99 -3.81
CA LEU A 134 10.37 8.99 -5.13
C LEU A 134 9.94 7.80 -5.99
N PHE A 135 10.15 7.97 -7.29
CA PHE A 135 10.21 6.90 -8.26
C PHE A 135 11.52 7.06 -9.04
N SER A 136 12.31 5.99 -9.14
CA SER A 136 13.44 5.96 -10.08
C SER A 136 13.02 5.41 -11.46
N SER A 137 11.88 4.72 -11.51
CA SER A 137 11.28 4.14 -12.70
C SER A 137 9.75 4.15 -12.63
N ARG A 138 9.12 4.15 -13.81
CA ARG A 138 7.67 3.98 -14.01
C ARG A 138 7.40 2.71 -14.80
N GLY A 139 6.18 2.20 -14.69
CA GLY A 139 5.78 0.93 -15.28
C GLY A 139 6.44 -0.26 -14.59
N CYS A 140 6.28 -1.45 -15.15
CA CYS A 140 6.92 -2.67 -14.64
C CYS A 140 7.28 -3.61 -15.81
N ILE A 141 8.36 -4.36 -15.66
CA ILE A 141 8.75 -5.41 -16.63
C ILE A 141 7.83 -6.63 -16.59
N ARG A 142 6.99 -6.73 -15.56
CA ARG A 142 6.00 -7.80 -15.37
C ARG A 142 4.61 -7.34 -15.82
N LYS A 143 3.76 -8.30 -16.18
CA LYS A 143 2.39 -8.07 -16.65
C LYS A 143 1.40 -8.91 -15.83
N CYS A 144 1.49 -8.82 -14.51
CA CYS A 144 0.63 -9.60 -13.63
C CYS A 144 -0.85 -9.27 -13.90
N PRO A 145 -1.73 -10.27 -14.03
CA PRO A 145 -3.13 -10.07 -14.45
C PRO A 145 -3.95 -9.22 -13.47
N PHE A 146 -3.58 -9.22 -12.19
CA PHE A 146 -4.21 -8.42 -11.13
C PHE A 146 -3.73 -6.96 -11.05
N CYS A 147 -2.71 -6.57 -11.82
CA CYS A 147 -1.98 -5.32 -11.57
C CYS A 147 -2.53 -4.13 -12.38
N ALA A 148 -2.66 -2.97 -11.72
CA ALA A 148 -3.06 -1.72 -12.38
C ALA A 148 -1.92 -1.05 -13.16
N VAL A 149 -0.66 -1.33 -12.81
CA VAL A 149 0.52 -0.62 -13.32
C VAL A 149 0.58 -0.57 -14.86
N PRO A 150 0.39 -1.68 -15.61
CA PRO A 150 0.44 -1.61 -17.08
C PRO A 150 -0.64 -0.71 -17.68
N LYS A 151 -1.80 -0.58 -17.03
CA LYS A 151 -2.89 0.30 -17.46
C LYS A 151 -2.61 1.77 -17.14
N MET A 152 -1.97 2.02 -15.99
CA MET A 152 -1.78 3.36 -15.43
C MET A 152 -0.50 4.04 -15.92
N GLU A 153 0.60 3.30 -15.96
CA GLU A 153 1.94 3.84 -16.19
C GLU A 153 2.55 3.38 -17.52
N GLY A 154 1.94 2.37 -18.15
CA GLY A 154 2.40 1.79 -19.40
C GLY A 154 3.64 0.92 -19.27
N LYS A 155 4.51 0.97 -20.28
CA LYS A 155 5.74 0.17 -20.32
C LYS A 155 6.75 0.68 -19.29
N PHE A 156 7.59 -0.24 -18.83
CA PHE A 156 8.72 0.10 -17.97
C PHE A 156 9.61 1.18 -18.61
N ARG A 157 9.94 2.22 -17.84
CA ARG A 157 10.92 3.26 -18.21
C ARG A 157 11.65 3.76 -16.97
N PRO A 158 12.99 3.94 -17.01
CA PRO A 158 13.68 4.73 -15.99
C PRO A 158 13.23 6.19 -16.10
N VAL A 159 13.06 6.87 -14.95
CA VAL A 159 12.65 8.29 -14.90
C VAL A 159 13.67 9.17 -14.18
N VAL A 160 14.34 8.66 -13.15
CA VAL A 160 15.33 9.43 -12.39
C VAL A 160 16.55 8.58 -12.11
N LYS A 161 17.72 9.14 -12.44
CA LYS A 161 19.05 8.61 -12.08
C LYS A 161 19.60 9.33 -10.85
N ASP A 162 19.62 10.65 -10.91
CA ASP A 162 20.13 11.56 -9.88
C ASP A 162 19.08 11.78 -8.76
N VAL A 163 18.76 10.71 -8.02
CA VAL A 163 17.69 10.72 -7.01
C VAL A 163 17.90 11.76 -5.92
N GLU A 164 19.15 12.12 -5.62
CA GLU A 164 19.54 13.13 -4.64
C GLU A 164 18.90 14.50 -4.91
N ARG A 165 18.66 14.87 -6.18
CA ARG A 165 18.03 16.16 -6.54
C ARG A 165 16.56 16.25 -6.14
N TYR A 166 15.93 15.10 -5.92
CA TYR A 166 14.51 14.98 -5.58
C TYR A 166 14.29 14.67 -4.09
N ILE A 167 15.38 14.52 -3.32
CA ILE A 167 15.31 14.31 -1.89
C ILE A 167 15.32 15.69 -1.21
N HIS A 168 14.24 15.98 -0.47
CA HIS A 168 14.17 17.19 0.33
C HIS A 168 15.31 17.21 1.37
N PRO A 169 16.06 18.32 1.50
CA PRO A 169 17.31 18.36 2.28
C PRO A 169 17.11 18.09 3.78
N GLU A 170 15.93 18.37 4.32
CA GLU A 170 15.62 18.14 5.74
C GLU A 170 15.14 16.71 6.04
N HIS A 171 14.84 15.91 5.01
CA HIS A 171 14.30 14.56 5.19
C HIS A 171 15.41 13.55 5.43
N LYS A 172 15.22 12.70 6.45
CA LYS A 172 16.18 11.65 6.85
C LYS A 172 15.81 10.26 6.35
N LYS A 173 14.67 10.15 5.66
CA LYS A 173 14.14 8.91 5.10
C LYS A 173 13.72 9.15 3.65
N VAL A 174 14.01 8.18 2.79
CA VAL A 174 13.51 8.10 1.42
C VAL A 174 12.65 6.85 1.24
N ILE A 175 11.57 7.00 0.49
CA ILE A 175 10.58 5.97 0.22
C ILE A 175 10.46 5.83 -1.30
N PHE A 176 10.89 4.69 -1.83
CA PHE A 176 10.75 4.39 -3.24
C PHE A 176 9.42 3.69 -3.49
N TRP A 177 8.67 4.21 -4.45
CA TRP A 177 7.40 3.62 -4.90
C TRP A 177 7.51 2.91 -6.25
N ASP A 178 8.72 2.74 -6.78
CA ASP A 178 9.01 1.95 -7.97
C ASP A 178 8.28 0.60 -7.97
N ASN A 179 7.55 0.31 -9.04
CA ASN A 179 6.85 -0.96 -9.16
C ASN A 179 7.80 -2.16 -9.30
N ASN A 180 9.05 -1.91 -9.70
CA ASN A 180 10.13 -2.90 -9.71
C ASN A 180 11.50 -2.19 -9.69
N PHE A 181 11.97 -1.82 -8.49
CA PHE A 181 13.21 -1.06 -8.34
C PHE A 181 14.43 -1.76 -8.98
N PHE A 182 14.61 -3.07 -8.79
CA PHE A 182 15.74 -3.79 -9.37
C PHE A 182 15.71 -3.93 -10.89
N ALA A 183 14.61 -3.56 -11.55
CA ALA A 183 14.55 -3.52 -13.01
C ALA A 183 15.17 -2.24 -13.61
N THR A 184 15.38 -1.18 -12.82
CA THR A 184 16.02 0.04 -13.36
C THR A 184 17.50 -0.19 -13.63
N PRO A 185 18.04 0.17 -14.81
CA PRO A 185 19.47 0.02 -15.08
C PRO A 185 20.34 0.88 -14.14
N HIS A 186 19.75 1.86 -13.46
CA HIS A 186 20.42 2.76 -12.53
C HIS A 186 20.39 2.28 -11.07
N TRP A 187 19.87 1.08 -10.78
CA TRP A 187 19.72 0.57 -9.40
C TRP A 187 21.02 0.68 -8.60
N LYS A 188 22.15 0.36 -9.23
CA LYS A 188 23.48 0.32 -8.58
C LYS A 188 23.93 1.71 -8.14
N GLU A 189 23.85 2.68 -9.03
CA GLU A 189 24.21 4.07 -8.75
C GLU A 189 23.29 4.66 -7.67
N ILE A 190 21.99 4.40 -7.77
CA ILE A 190 21.03 4.86 -6.77
C ILE A 190 21.36 4.30 -5.39
N ILE A 191 21.64 3.00 -5.26
CA ILE A 191 22.02 2.41 -3.97
C ILE A 191 23.31 3.05 -3.42
N THR A 192 24.31 3.28 -4.27
CA THR A 192 25.56 3.96 -3.88
C THR A 192 25.26 5.37 -3.34
N ASN A 193 24.49 6.17 -4.08
CA ASN A 193 24.16 7.54 -3.65
C ASN A 193 23.39 7.54 -2.32
N LEU A 194 22.42 6.63 -2.15
CA LEU A 194 21.65 6.51 -0.91
C LEU A 194 22.50 6.11 0.29
N LYS A 195 23.48 5.22 0.07
CA LYS A 195 24.45 4.82 1.09
C LYS A 195 25.30 6.00 1.52
N ASP A 196 25.83 6.76 0.56
CA ASP A 196 26.69 7.92 0.82
C ASP A 196 25.95 9.04 1.56
N MET A 197 24.67 9.23 1.26
CA MET A 197 23.80 10.16 2.00
C MET A 197 23.43 9.68 3.41
N GLY A 198 23.64 8.40 3.72
CA GLY A 198 23.39 7.82 5.05
C GLY A 198 21.91 7.78 5.47
N LEU A 199 20.99 7.91 4.51
CA LEU A 199 19.53 7.99 4.73
C LEU A 199 18.93 6.63 5.11
N LYS A 200 17.78 6.68 5.79
CA LYS A 200 16.93 5.50 5.93
C LYS A 200 16.18 5.25 4.63
N VAL A 201 16.19 4.01 4.13
CA VAL A 201 15.57 3.65 2.85
C VAL A 201 14.37 2.73 3.08
N ASP A 202 13.32 2.93 2.29
CA ASP A 202 12.10 2.11 2.31
C ASP A 202 11.64 1.86 0.86
N PHE A 203 11.97 0.69 0.33
CA PHE A 203 11.35 0.18 -0.90
C PHE A 203 9.93 -0.27 -0.55
N ASN A 204 8.97 0.60 -0.82
CA ASN A 204 7.61 0.42 -0.32
C ASN A 204 6.84 -0.67 -1.08
N GLN A 205 7.13 -0.78 -2.37
CA GLN A 205 6.67 -1.89 -3.21
C GLN A 205 7.57 -3.13 -3.02
N GLY A 206 7.09 -4.27 -3.51
CA GLY A 206 7.88 -5.50 -3.50
C GLY A 206 9.07 -5.41 -4.44
N LEU A 207 10.27 -5.72 -3.95
CA LEU A 207 11.42 -6.03 -4.78
C LEU A 207 11.17 -7.38 -5.48
N ASP A 208 11.54 -7.47 -6.76
CA ASP A 208 11.36 -8.69 -7.53
C ASP A 208 12.45 -9.72 -7.15
N ALA A 209 12.07 -10.73 -6.37
CA ALA A 209 12.97 -11.78 -5.90
C ALA A 209 13.73 -12.48 -7.06
N ARG A 210 13.11 -12.56 -8.25
CA ARG A 210 13.73 -13.16 -9.45
C ARG A 210 14.91 -12.36 -9.99
N LEU A 211 15.02 -11.09 -9.64
CA LEU A 211 16.11 -10.22 -10.06
C LEU A 211 17.25 -10.15 -9.03
N VAL A 212 17.10 -10.78 -7.86
CA VAL A 212 18.12 -10.77 -6.82
C VAL A 212 19.28 -11.70 -7.21
N ASP A 213 20.47 -11.11 -7.26
CA ASP A 213 21.76 -11.77 -7.41
C ASP A 213 22.68 -11.36 -6.26
N GLU A 214 23.90 -11.91 -6.23
CA GLU A 214 24.89 -11.65 -5.18
C GLU A 214 25.22 -10.16 -5.06
N GLU A 215 25.38 -9.46 -6.19
CA GLU A 215 25.73 -8.04 -6.21
C GLU A 215 24.61 -7.18 -5.60
N LYS A 216 23.36 -7.39 -6.02
CA LYS A 216 22.21 -6.67 -5.46
C LYS A 216 21.99 -7.00 -3.99
N ALA A 217 22.15 -8.27 -3.61
CA ALA A 217 22.00 -8.70 -2.21
C ALA A 217 23.05 -8.05 -1.32
N SER A 218 24.31 -8.00 -1.77
CA SER A 218 25.40 -7.34 -1.06
C SER A 218 25.17 -5.84 -0.91
N MET A 219 24.88 -5.14 -2.01
CA MET A 219 24.71 -3.69 -1.98
C MET A 219 23.48 -3.25 -1.20
N ILE A 220 22.35 -3.96 -1.30
CA ILE A 220 21.15 -3.59 -0.56
C ILE A 220 21.31 -3.84 0.94
N ALA A 221 22.17 -4.79 1.35
CA ALA A 221 22.45 -5.05 2.76
C ALA A 221 23.20 -3.91 3.46
N GLU A 222 23.84 -3.03 2.69
CA GLU A 222 24.53 -1.84 3.21
C GLU A 222 23.57 -0.68 3.55
N LEU A 223 22.30 -0.76 3.11
CA LEU A 223 21.31 0.28 3.34
C LEU A 223 20.63 0.17 4.71
N LYS A 224 20.29 1.31 5.31
CA LYS A 224 19.51 1.38 6.54
C LYS A 224 18.02 1.13 6.24
N MET A 225 17.60 -0.13 6.34
CA MET A 225 16.21 -0.55 6.09
C MET A 225 15.58 -1.26 7.29
N ASP A 226 14.28 -1.01 7.50
CA ASP A 226 13.47 -1.73 8.49
C ASP A 226 12.98 -3.08 7.96
N THR A 227 12.65 -3.13 6.66
CA THR A 227 12.01 -4.28 6.03
C THR A 227 12.36 -4.31 4.55
N ILE A 228 12.59 -5.51 4.03
CA ILE A 228 12.67 -5.80 2.60
C ILE A 228 11.37 -6.49 2.22
N ARG A 229 10.60 -5.89 1.31
CA ARG A 229 9.33 -6.45 0.86
C ARG A 229 9.53 -7.15 -0.47
N MET A 230 8.93 -8.32 -0.62
CA MET A 230 8.87 -9.10 -1.85
C MET A 230 7.45 -9.66 -2.01
N ALA A 231 7.15 -10.28 -3.15
CA ALA A 231 5.90 -11.00 -3.36
C ALA A 231 6.18 -12.49 -3.54
N TYR A 232 5.27 -13.32 -3.03
CA TYR A 232 5.20 -14.74 -3.34
C TYR A 232 3.76 -15.08 -3.72
N ASP A 233 3.42 -14.77 -4.96
CA ASP A 233 2.04 -14.80 -5.42
C ASP A 233 1.67 -16.15 -6.03
N VAL A 234 2.65 -16.83 -6.67
CA VAL A 234 2.43 -18.11 -7.35
C VAL A 234 3.51 -19.14 -7.00
N PRO A 235 3.18 -20.46 -6.91
CA PRO A 235 4.12 -21.50 -6.52
C PRO A 235 5.40 -21.57 -7.36
N GLU A 236 5.33 -21.20 -8.65
CA GLU A 236 6.46 -21.21 -9.58
C GLU A 236 7.59 -20.26 -9.17
N GLU A 237 7.32 -19.29 -8.30
CA GLU A 237 8.34 -18.36 -7.79
C GLU A 237 9.19 -18.97 -6.66
N LYS A 238 8.87 -20.19 -6.19
CA LYS A 238 9.50 -20.86 -5.04
C LYS A 238 11.04 -20.87 -5.10
N GLU A 239 11.61 -21.25 -6.23
CA GLU A 239 13.08 -21.31 -6.39
C GLU A 239 13.72 -19.91 -6.30
N ALA A 240 13.12 -18.93 -6.99
CA ALA A 240 13.59 -17.56 -6.99
C ALA A 240 13.54 -16.92 -5.60
N ILE A 241 12.47 -17.13 -4.85
CA ILE A 241 12.36 -16.61 -3.48
C ILE A 241 13.37 -17.26 -2.54
N THR A 242 13.61 -18.57 -2.67
CA THR A 242 14.61 -19.30 -1.88
C THR A 242 15.99 -18.71 -2.11
N LYS A 243 16.36 -18.56 -3.38
CA LYS A 243 17.63 -17.99 -3.80
C LYS A 243 17.78 -16.57 -3.23
N ALA A 244 16.79 -15.71 -3.40
CA ALA A 244 16.81 -14.34 -2.91
C ALA A 244 16.99 -14.27 -1.38
N VAL A 245 16.22 -15.06 -0.63
CA VAL A 245 16.33 -15.12 0.84
C VAL A 245 17.71 -15.58 1.28
N ASN A 246 18.27 -16.61 0.64
CA ASN A 246 19.59 -17.14 0.96
C ASN A 246 20.70 -16.12 0.67
N LEU A 247 20.67 -15.45 -0.48
CA LEU A 247 21.64 -14.41 -0.84
C LEU A 247 21.58 -13.22 0.11
N LEU A 248 20.38 -12.72 0.42
CA LEU A 248 20.19 -11.63 1.38
C LEU A 248 20.69 -12.02 2.77
N HIS A 249 20.37 -13.23 3.21
CA HIS A 249 20.79 -13.72 4.52
C HIS A 249 22.31 -13.89 4.62
N ALA A 250 22.94 -14.44 3.58
CA ALA A 250 24.39 -14.57 3.49
C ALA A 250 25.10 -13.20 3.57
N ASN A 251 24.46 -12.15 3.07
CA ASN A 251 24.92 -10.76 3.17
C ASN A 251 24.48 -10.03 4.46
N GLY A 252 24.02 -10.77 5.48
CA GLY A 252 23.76 -10.22 6.81
C GLY A 252 22.35 -9.66 7.04
N ILE A 253 21.43 -9.79 6.08
CA ILE A 253 20.03 -9.45 6.31
C ILE A 253 19.39 -10.51 7.22
N ASN A 254 18.80 -10.06 8.32
CA ASN A 254 17.98 -10.92 9.16
C ASN A 254 16.71 -11.33 8.39
N LYS A 255 16.45 -12.63 8.28
CA LYS A 255 15.29 -13.18 7.55
C LYS A 255 13.94 -12.64 8.05
N ARG A 256 13.83 -12.27 9.34
CA ARG A 256 12.62 -11.64 9.91
C ARG A 256 12.36 -10.22 9.39
N LYS A 257 13.34 -9.59 8.74
CA LYS A 257 13.15 -8.32 8.02
C LYS A 257 12.66 -8.54 6.59
N ILE A 258 12.65 -9.76 6.08
CA ILE A 258 12.15 -10.09 4.74
C ILE A 258 10.68 -10.45 4.86
N LEU A 259 9.82 -9.63 4.24
CA LEU A 259 8.37 -9.77 4.24
C LEU A 259 7.89 -10.13 2.84
N PHE A 260 7.13 -11.21 2.73
CA PHE A 260 6.44 -11.60 1.50
C PHE A 260 4.98 -11.19 1.55
N TYR A 261 4.54 -10.43 0.56
CA TYR A 261 3.13 -10.32 0.23
C TYR A 261 2.70 -11.67 -0.37
N ASN A 262 1.74 -12.32 0.27
CA ASN A 262 1.11 -13.54 -0.23
C ASN A 262 -0.30 -13.17 -0.68
N LEU A 263 -0.48 -12.94 -1.98
CA LEU A 263 -1.81 -12.73 -2.56
C LEU A 263 -2.67 -14.00 -2.35
N TYR A 264 -3.93 -13.78 -1.99
CA TYR A 264 -4.95 -14.84 -1.96
C TYR A 264 -6.29 -14.32 -2.47
N ASN A 265 -7.24 -15.22 -2.73
CA ASN A 265 -8.55 -14.88 -3.30
C ASN A 265 -8.47 -14.34 -4.74
N PHE A 266 -7.43 -14.69 -5.49
CA PHE A 266 -7.23 -14.30 -6.88
C PHE A 266 -7.70 -15.39 -7.83
N TYR A 267 -8.34 -14.98 -8.93
CA TYR A 267 -8.71 -15.84 -10.05
C TYR A 267 -8.60 -15.05 -11.35
N ASP A 268 -7.85 -15.58 -12.31
CA ASP A 268 -7.72 -15.06 -13.67
C ASP A 268 -8.73 -15.75 -14.57
N GLU A 269 -9.79 -15.02 -14.90
CA GLU A 269 -10.86 -15.48 -15.79
C GLU A 269 -10.34 -15.92 -17.17
N ASN A 270 -9.24 -15.33 -17.67
CA ASN A 270 -8.73 -15.64 -19.00
C ASN A 270 -8.05 -17.01 -19.08
N THR A 271 -7.47 -17.45 -17.96
CA THR A 271 -6.74 -18.72 -17.88
C THR A 271 -7.48 -19.76 -17.04
N SER A 272 -8.58 -19.36 -16.40
CA SER A 272 -9.34 -20.14 -15.42
C SER A 272 -8.47 -20.68 -14.27
N LYS A 273 -7.43 -19.91 -13.91
CA LYS A 273 -6.47 -20.26 -12.85
C LYS A 273 -6.58 -19.26 -11.70
N GLY A 274 -6.48 -19.76 -10.47
CA GLY A 274 -6.50 -18.96 -9.27
C GLY A 274 -5.86 -19.71 -8.11
N ASP A 275 -5.64 -19.03 -7.00
CA ASP A 275 -5.20 -19.70 -5.78
C ASP A 275 -6.39 -20.33 -5.03
N THR A 276 -6.11 -21.36 -4.25
CA THR A 276 -7.08 -22.01 -3.35
C THR A 276 -6.67 -21.76 -1.91
N PRO A 277 -7.55 -21.98 -0.92
CA PRO A 277 -7.20 -21.92 0.49
C PRO A 277 -5.97 -22.77 0.84
N GLU A 278 -5.86 -23.97 0.28
CA GLU A 278 -4.74 -24.89 0.49
C GLU A 278 -3.46 -24.35 -0.13
N SER A 279 -3.50 -23.91 -1.40
CA SER A 279 -2.29 -23.38 -2.04
C SER A 279 -1.80 -22.09 -1.36
N PHE A 280 -2.71 -21.26 -0.84
CA PHE A 280 -2.37 -20.12 -0.01
C PHE A 280 -1.72 -20.54 1.31
N LEU A 281 -2.29 -21.53 2.02
CA LEU A 281 -1.72 -22.06 3.25
C LEU A 281 -0.30 -22.60 3.00
N ASP A 282 -0.08 -23.34 1.92
CA ASP A 282 1.24 -23.86 1.55
C ASP A 282 2.26 -22.73 1.35
N ARG A 283 1.86 -21.64 0.67
CA ARG A 283 2.73 -20.46 0.52
C ARG A 283 3.02 -19.78 1.86
N VAL A 284 2.05 -19.73 2.78
CA VAL A 284 2.27 -19.18 4.13
C VAL A 284 3.25 -20.04 4.90
N LYS A 285 3.02 -21.35 5.00
CA LYS A 285 3.94 -22.31 5.67
C LYS A 285 5.35 -22.14 5.16
N TYR A 286 5.50 -22.16 3.83
CA TYR A 286 6.80 -22.07 3.20
C TYR A 286 7.57 -20.77 3.54
N VAL A 287 6.89 -19.62 3.57
CA VAL A 287 7.51 -18.35 3.96
C VAL A 287 7.97 -18.38 5.42
N LEU A 288 7.19 -18.98 6.31
CA LEU A 288 7.55 -19.06 7.73
C LEU A 288 8.69 -20.07 7.98
N GLU A 289 8.69 -21.22 7.29
CA GLU A 289 9.77 -22.21 7.29
C GLU A 289 11.10 -21.61 6.81
N LEU A 290 11.05 -20.72 5.81
CA LEU A 290 12.23 -19.97 5.37
C LEU A 290 12.78 -19.02 6.46
N GLY A 291 12.02 -18.74 7.51
CA GLY A 291 12.34 -17.78 8.56
C GLY A 291 11.93 -16.35 8.23
N CYS A 292 11.05 -16.17 7.25
CA CYS A 292 10.57 -14.88 6.76
C CYS A 292 9.15 -14.56 7.25
N VAL A 293 8.70 -13.33 7.01
CA VAL A 293 7.39 -12.84 7.45
C VAL A 293 6.38 -12.95 6.30
N SER A 294 5.21 -13.53 6.55
CA SER A 294 4.13 -13.59 5.55
C SER A 294 3.09 -12.51 5.81
N TYR A 295 2.77 -11.70 4.81
CA TYR A 295 1.66 -10.75 4.81
C TYR A 295 0.51 -11.29 3.94
N PRO A 296 -0.62 -11.70 4.53
CA PRO A 296 -1.80 -12.09 3.77
C PRO A 296 -2.42 -10.87 3.08
N MET A 297 -2.34 -10.85 1.75
CA MET A 297 -2.92 -9.80 0.93
C MET A 297 -4.16 -10.33 0.21
N ARG A 298 -5.35 -9.91 0.65
CA ARG A 298 -6.59 -10.27 -0.05
C ARG A 298 -6.61 -9.56 -1.39
N PHE A 299 -6.84 -10.30 -2.47
CA PHE A 299 -7.07 -9.72 -3.77
C PHE A 299 -8.36 -8.90 -3.78
N GLU A 300 -8.26 -7.72 -4.38
CA GLU A 300 -9.37 -6.82 -4.65
C GLU A 300 -9.36 -6.53 -6.16
N PRO A 301 -10.46 -6.78 -6.89
CA PRO A 301 -10.54 -6.39 -8.29
C PRO A 301 -10.30 -4.90 -8.47
N LEU A 302 -9.55 -4.55 -9.51
CA LEU A 302 -9.17 -3.17 -9.81
C LEU A 302 -10.38 -2.24 -9.95
N THR A 303 -11.53 -2.76 -10.37
CA THR A 303 -12.77 -2.02 -10.61
C THR A 303 -13.82 -2.20 -9.52
N SER A 304 -13.46 -2.79 -8.36
CA SER A 304 -14.43 -2.98 -7.28
C SER A 304 -14.84 -1.65 -6.65
N LEU A 305 -16.16 -1.39 -6.57
CA LEU A 305 -16.72 -0.21 -5.90
C LEU A 305 -16.90 -0.39 -4.39
N LYS A 306 -16.66 -1.60 -3.87
CA LYS A 306 -16.78 -1.93 -2.44
C LYS A 306 -15.66 -2.86 -2.01
N LYS A 307 -14.96 -2.45 -0.95
CA LYS A 307 -13.84 -3.21 -0.41
C LYS A 307 -14.32 -4.54 0.19
N ASN A 308 -13.55 -5.60 -0.02
CA ASN A 308 -13.78 -6.96 0.50
C ASN A 308 -15.06 -7.64 -0.01
N GLU A 309 -15.67 -7.15 -1.10
CA GLU A 309 -16.88 -7.76 -1.67
C GLU A 309 -16.57 -8.95 -2.58
N TYR A 310 -15.44 -8.94 -3.26
CA TYR A 310 -15.10 -10.01 -4.19
C TYR A 310 -14.72 -11.31 -3.48
N VAL A 311 -15.32 -12.39 -3.93
CA VAL A 311 -15.03 -13.78 -3.55
C VAL A 311 -14.72 -14.51 -4.85
N SER A 312 -13.51 -15.06 -4.97
CA SER A 312 -13.12 -15.78 -6.19
C SER A 312 -13.77 -17.17 -6.23
N PRO A 313 -13.87 -17.80 -7.42
CA PRO A 313 -14.54 -19.10 -7.59
C PRO A 313 -14.01 -20.25 -6.71
N PHE A 314 -12.76 -20.15 -6.23
CA PHE A 314 -12.12 -21.17 -5.39
C PHE A 314 -12.15 -20.85 -3.89
N TRP A 315 -12.80 -19.76 -3.52
CA TRP A 315 -12.90 -19.29 -2.15
C TRP A 315 -14.35 -19.14 -1.72
N ASP A 316 -14.56 -19.09 -0.41
CA ASP A 316 -15.84 -18.75 0.18
C ASP A 316 -15.65 -17.67 1.25
N GLU A 317 -16.73 -16.95 1.58
CA GLU A 317 -16.68 -15.84 2.54
C GLU A 317 -16.19 -16.27 3.93
N THR A 318 -16.52 -17.50 4.35
CA THR A 318 -16.12 -18.01 5.66
C THR A 318 -14.60 -18.14 5.73
N LYS A 319 -13.97 -18.75 4.72
CA LYS A 319 -12.52 -18.92 4.66
C LYS A 319 -11.79 -17.58 4.56
N LEU A 320 -12.30 -16.64 3.77
CA LEU A 320 -11.73 -15.29 3.70
C LEU A 320 -11.75 -14.58 5.06
N GLU A 321 -12.85 -14.72 5.80
CA GLU A 321 -12.97 -14.18 7.15
C GLU A 321 -12.06 -14.90 8.15
N MET A 322 -11.82 -16.21 7.99
CA MET A 322 -10.85 -16.95 8.81
C MET A 322 -9.42 -16.42 8.65
N VAL A 323 -8.97 -16.08 7.44
CA VAL A 323 -7.67 -15.43 7.22
C VAL A 323 -7.63 -14.07 7.92
N ALA A 324 -8.67 -13.24 7.71
CA ALA A 324 -8.75 -11.89 8.28
C ALA A 324 -8.71 -11.89 9.82
N LYS A 325 -9.50 -12.77 10.46
CA LYS A 325 -9.52 -12.95 11.91
C LYS A 325 -8.20 -13.50 12.44
N SER A 326 -7.63 -14.53 11.79
CA SER A 326 -6.37 -15.13 12.22
C SER A 326 -5.23 -14.12 12.18
N ARG A 327 -5.12 -13.37 11.10
CA ARG A 327 -4.13 -12.29 10.95
C ARG A 327 -4.22 -11.25 12.07
N ARG A 328 -5.41 -10.99 12.60
CA ARG A 328 -5.65 -10.06 13.71
C ARG A 328 -5.34 -10.67 15.09
N VAL A 329 -5.68 -11.94 15.30
CA VAL A 329 -5.66 -12.57 16.64
C VAL A 329 -4.33 -13.26 16.93
N ILE A 330 -3.80 -14.02 15.97
CA ILE A 330 -2.55 -14.79 16.13
C ILE A 330 -1.38 -14.18 15.33
N GLY A 331 -1.65 -13.25 14.42
CA GLY A 331 -0.63 -12.45 13.76
C GLY A 331 -0.15 -11.27 14.62
N PHE A 332 0.82 -10.52 14.10
CA PHE A 332 1.34 -9.29 14.71
C PHE A 332 1.33 -8.17 13.67
N GLY A 333 0.74 -7.00 13.95
CA GLY A 333 0.74 -5.87 13.00
C GLY A 333 0.09 -6.16 11.65
N GLY A 334 -0.73 -7.21 11.55
CA GLY A 334 -1.34 -7.66 10.29
C GLY A 334 -0.48 -8.63 9.48
N VAL A 335 0.59 -9.20 10.03
CA VAL A 335 1.41 -10.25 9.39
C VAL A 335 1.42 -11.54 10.22
N PHE A 336 1.84 -12.64 9.60
CA PHE A 336 2.29 -13.85 10.28
C PHE A 336 3.83 -13.83 10.36
N PRO A 337 4.39 -13.56 11.55
CA PRO A 337 5.83 -13.69 11.76
C PRO A 337 6.23 -15.17 11.92
N PRO A 338 7.51 -15.53 11.66
CA PRO A 338 8.02 -16.89 11.78
C PRO A 338 8.32 -17.24 13.24
N TYR A 339 7.28 -17.20 14.08
CA TYR A 339 7.34 -17.67 15.46
C TYR A 339 7.11 -19.17 15.49
N GLU A 340 7.88 -19.88 16.31
CA GLU A 340 7.82 -21.34 16.43
C GLU A 340 6.38 -21.84 16.67
N GLY A 341 5.62 -21.19 17.56
CA GLY A 341 4.23 -21.56 17.81
C GLY A 341 3.28 -21.36 16.62
N LEU A 342 3.55 -20.38 15.74
CA LEU A 342 2.77 -20.20 14.51
C LEU A 342 3.15 -21.22 13.44
N ILE A 343 4.45 -21.51 13.31
CA ILE A 343 4.97 -22.54 12.39
C ILE A 343 4.35 -23.89 12.76
N ASN A 344 4.52 -24.34 14.02
CA ASN A 344 3.97 -25.62 14.48
C ASN A 344 2.46 -25.69 14.29
N LYS A 345 1.72 -24.60 14.60
CA LYS A 345 0.27 -24.57 14.39
C LYS A 345 -0.13 -24.80 12.94
N PHE A 346 0.58 -24.18 12.00
CA PHE A 346 0.26 -24.38 10.59
C PHE A 346 0.73 -25.74 10.10
N ASP A 347 1.93 -26.18 10.46
CA ASP A 347 2.52 -27.45 10.01
C ASP A 347 1.72 -28.67 10.48
N GLU A 348 1.26 -28.67 11.73
CA GLU A 348 0.45 -29.74 12.31
C GLU A 348 -0.98 -29.79 11.74
N ALA A 349 -1.46 -28.70 11.12
CA ALA A 349 -2.80 -28.63 10.58
C ALA A 349 -2.96 -29.49 9.32
N ARG A 350 -4.01 -30.31 9.30
CA ARG A 350 -4.36 -31.21 8.18
C ARG A 350 -5.22 -30.55 7.12
N SER A 351 -5.72 -29.35 7.39
CA SER A 351 -6.61 -28.58 6.50
C SER A 351 -6.42 -27.08 6.71
N PHE A 352 -6.88 -26.30 5.75
CA PHE A 352 -6.96 -24.84 5.86
C PHE A 352 -7.78 -24.41 7.08
N GLU A 353 -8.93 -25.04 7.31
CA GLU A 353 -9.82 -24.69 8.40
C GLU A 353 -9.14 -24.92 9.75
N GLU A 354 -8.44 -26.04 9.92
CA GLU A 354 -7.68 -26.32 11.13
C GLU A 354 -6.54 -25.31 11.35
N ALA A 355 -5.81 -24.99 10.29
CA ALA A 355 -4.71 -24.02 10.30
C ALA A 355 -5.19 -22.65 10.77
N PHE A 356 -6.30 -22.15 10.22
CA PHE A 356 -6.87 -20.83 10.52
C PHE A 356 -7.95 -20.84 11.61
N ARG A 357 -8.21 -21.99 12.25
CA ARG A 357 -9.13 -22.05 13.40
C ARG A 357 -8.52 -21.29 14.58
N LEU A 358 -9.32 -20.39 15.13
CA LEU A 358 -9.03 -19.69 16.38
C LEU A 358 -9.66 -20.45 17.56
N ARG A 359 -8.97 -20.46 18.70
CA ARG A 359 -9.55 -21.01 19.93
C ARG A 359 -10.78 -20.18 20.32
N PRO A 360 -11.87 -20.81 20.82
CA PRO A 360 -12.98 -20.06 21.39
C PRO A 360 -12.47 -19.11 22.46
N ILE A 361 -13.02 -17.89 22.50
CA ILE A 361 -12.79 -17.00 23.64
C ILE A 361 -13.53 -17.65 24.81
N GLU A 362 -12.80 -18.20 25.77
CA GLU A 362 -13.40 -18.58 27.05
C GLU A 362 -14.00 -17.32 27.65
N SER A 363 -15.33 -17.19 27.60
CA SER A 363 -16.02 -16.19 28.38
C SER A 363 -15.70 -16.49 29.84
N LYS A 364 -14.89 -15.64 30.49
CA LYS A 364 -14.77 -15.67 31.95
C LYS A 364 -16.17 -15.42 32.52
N VAL A 365 -16.91 -16.50 32.76
CA VAL A 365 -18.07 -16.48 33.64
C VAL A 365 -17.48 -16.12 35.00
N LYS A 366 -17.64 -14.86 35.40
CA LYS A 366 -17.45 -14.48 36.80
C LYS A 366 -18.54 -15.22 37.57
N GLU A 367 -18.18 -16.36 38.16
CA GLU A 367 -18.94 -16.93 39.27
C GLU A 367 -19.01 -15.86 40.34
N THR A 368 -20.16 -15.20 40.42
CA THR A 368 -20.52 -14.38 41.57
C THR A 368 -20.99 -15.36 42.62
N SER A 369 -20.07 -15.79 43.48
CA SER A 369 -20.41 -16.48 44.71
C SER A 369 -21.27 -15.56 45.55
N ILE A 370 -22.58 -15.82 45.56
CA ILE A 370 -23.50 -15.22 46.53
C ILE A 370 -23.17 -15.87 47.87
N GLU A 371 -22.34 -15.21 48.67
CA GLU A 371 -22.21 -15.52 50.09
C GLU A 371 -23.53 -15.17 50.79
N THR A 372 -24.34 -16.19 51.02
CA THR A 372 -25.46 -16.14 51.96
C THR A 372 -24.94 -15.89 53.37
N ASN A 373 -24.96 -14.63 53.81
CA ASN A 373 -24.70 -14.25 55.19
C ASN A 373 -25.92 -14.66 56.06
N LYS A 374 -25.77 -15.72 56.84
CA LYS A 374 -26.74 -16.16 57.86
C LYS A 374 -26.12 -16.06 59.25
N LYS A 375 -26.83 -15.33 60.11
CA LYS A 375 -26.77 -15.27 61.60
C LYS A 375 -25.59 -14.43 62.14
N GLN A 376 -25.77 -13.61 63.17
CA GLN A 376 -26.53 -13.92 64.39
C GLN A 376 -26.93 -12.67 65.19
N MET A 377 -28.19 -12.63 65.62
CA MET A 377 -28.70 -11.81 66.73
C MET A 377 -27.88 -12.04 68.01
N PHE A 378 -27.56 -10.98 68.72
CA PHE A 378 -27.54 -11.00 70.19
C PHE A 378 -28.42 -9.87 70.72
N CYS A 379 -29.25 -10.25 71.67
CA CYS A 379 -30.24 -9.47 72.39
C CYS A 379 -29.71 -9.32 73.82
N ALA A 380 -29.60 -8.08 74.32
CA ALA A 380 -29.77 -7.63 75.71
C ALA A 380 -29.29 -6.17 75.81
#